data_AF-A0AAD4EN10-F1
#
_entry.id   AF-A0AAD4EN10-F1
#
_cell.length_a   1.000
_cell.length_b   1.000
_cell.length_c   1.000
_cell.angle_alpha   90.00
_cell.angle_beta   90.00
_cell.angle_gamma   90.00
#
_symmetry.space_group_name_H-M   'P 1'
#
loop_
_entity.id
_entity.type
_entity.pdbx_description
1 polymer ?
#
loop_
_entity_poly.entity_id
_entity_poly.type
_entity_poly.pdbx_seq_one_letter_code
_entity_poly.pdbx_strand_id
1 'polypeptide(L)'
;MALGRLLWTVLLSVEDRFVNQLLRSPTFHRGVRRIHRTVEDLRYGRDPSEPLRQGEATAEPKRAGNFLKYFIDELRNQARGRPTEPPPSPPKK
;
A
#
# COMPACT_ATOMS: atom_id res chain seq x y z
N MET A 1 34.75 -10.01 -29.08
CA MET A 1 34.46 -8.60 -28.74
C MET A 1 33.05 -8.14 -29.14
N ALA A 2 32.55 -8.44 -30.35
CA ALA A 2 31.21 -8.01 -30.80
C ALA A 2 30.03 -8.60 -29.98
N LEU A 3 30.11 -9.89 -29.63
CA LEU A 3 29.06 -10.55 -28.84
C LEU A 3 28.89 -9.95 -27.44
N GLY A 4 29.99 -9.63 -26.76
CA GLY A 4 29.95 -8.99 -25.43
C GLY A 4 29.34 -7.60 -25.47
N ARG A 5 29.63 -6.82 -26.53
CA ARG A 5 28.97 -5.51 -26.74
C ARG A 5 27.48 -5.65 -27.01
N LEU A 6 27.07 -6.64 -27.82
CA LEU A 6 25.66 -6.91 -28.08
C LEU A 6 24.92 -7.32 -26.81
N LEU A 7 25.47 -8.24 -26.03
CA LEU A 7 24.88 -8.66 -24.75
C LEU A 7 24.76 -7.48 -23.76
N TRP A 8 25.78 -6.64 -23.70
CA TRP A 8 25.76 -5.42 -22.89
C TRP A 8 24.66 -4.45 -23.33
N THR A 9 24.53 -4.19 -24.64
CA THR A 9 23.46 -3.31 -25.15
C THR A 9 22.06 -3.88 -24.93
N VAL A 10 21.91 -5.21 -25.00
CA VAL A 10 20.63 -5.88 -24.73
C VAL A 10 20.26 -5.76 -23.25
N LEU A 11 21.22 -5.95 -22.34
CA LEU A 11 21.00 -5.77 -20.90
C LEU A 11 20.54 -4.34 -20.57
N LEU A 12 21.25 -3.33 -21.06
CA LEU A 12 20.87 -1.93 -20.85
C LEU A 12 19.49 -1.61 -21.43
N SER A 13 19.18 -2.13 -22.63
CA SER A 13 17.87 -1.91 -23.26
C SER A 13 16.72 -2.55 -22.47
N VAL A 14 16.96 -3.69 -21.83
CA VAL A 14 15.98 -4.36 -20.97
C VAL A 14 15.78 -3.57 -19.68
N GLU A 15 16.86 -3.11 -19.06
CA GLU A 15 16.82 -2.26 -17.86
C GLU A 15 16.02 -0.98 -18.13
N ASP A 16 16.33 -0.27 -19.21
CA ASP A 16 15.63 0.96 -19.61
C ASP A 16 14.13 0.72 -19.79
N ARG A 17 13.72 -0.43 -20.34
CA ARG A 17 12.30 -0.76 -20.48
C ARG A 17 11.62 -0.95 -19.13
N PHE A 18 12.25 -1.67 -18.22
CA PHE A 18 11.69 -1.87 -16.87
C PHE A 18 11.63 -0.56 -16.09
N VAL A 19 12.67 0.26 -16.14
CA VAL A 19 12.70 1.58 -15.50
C VAL A 19 11.60 2.47 -16.08
N ASN A 20 11.46 2.54 -17.40
CA ASN A 20 10.39 3.31 -18.05
C ASN A 20 8.99 2.80 -17.64
N GLN A 21 8.80 1.49 -17.53
CA GLN A 21 7.53 0.92 -17.09
C GLN A 21 7.22 1.25 -15.63
N LEU A 22 8.23 1.19 -14.76
CA LEU A 22 8.10 1.54 -13.34
C LEU A 22 7.80 3.04 -13.16
N LEU A 23 8.49 3.91 -13.88
CA LEU A 23 8.28 5.36 -13.85
C LEU A 23 6.95 5.77 -14.50
N ARG A 24 6.36 4.98 -15.38
CA ARG A 24 5.00 5.22 -15.88
C ARG A 24 3.92 4.75 -14.91
N SER A 25 4.28 3.94 -13.91
CA SER A 25 3.32 3.36 -12.98
C SER A 25 2.80 4.40 -11.97
N PRO A 26 1.49 4.69 -11.94
CA PRO A 26 0.92 5.58 -10.94
C PRO A 26 1.04 5.03 -9.50
N THR A 27 1.09 3.71 -9.34
CA THR A 27 1.23 3.08 -8.02
C THR A 27 2.62 3.27 -7.45
N PHE A 28 3.66 3.21 -8.29
CA PHE A 28 5.03 3.51 -7.90
C PHE A 28 5.13 4.93 -7.36
N HIS A 29 4.60 5.92 -8.09
CA HIS A 29 4.58 7.32 -7.63
C HIS A 29 3.79 7.52 -6.35
N ARG A 30 2.64 6.82 -6.18
CA ARG A 30 1.88 6.86 -4.93
C ARG A 30 2.69 6.29 -3.75
N GLY A 31 3.43 5.21 -3.98
CA GLY A 31 4.32 4.60 -2.99
C GLY A 31 5.46 5.53 -2.59
N VAL A 32 6.18 6.06 -3.58
CA VAL A 32 7.26 7.04 -3.37
C VAL A 32 6.74 8.27 -2.63
N ARG A 33 5.56 8.79 -3.01
CA ARG A 33 4.92 9.93 -2.33
C ARG A 33 4.60 9.62 -0.87
N ARG A 34 4.14 8.40 -0.54
CA ARG A 34 3.91 8.00 0.86
C ARG A 34 5.21 8.00 1.65
N ILE A 35 6.25 7.35 1.13
CA ILE A 35 7.55 7.26 1.79
C ILE A 35 8.15 8.65 1.99
N HIS A 36 8.16 9.47 0.94
CA HIS A 36 8.66 10.84 1.00
C HIS A 36 7.92 11.64 2.09
N ARG A 37 6.59 11.59 2.12
CA ARG A 37 5.80 12.26 3.15
C ARG A 37 6.15 11.77 4.54
N THR A 38 6.24 10.45 4.74
CA THR A 38 6.64 9.87 6.02
C THR A 38 8.00 10.37 6.47
N VAL A 39 9.00 10.42 5.58
CA VAL A 39 10.33 10.92 5.91
C VAL A 39 10.32 12.43 6.22
N GLU A 40 9.56 13.21 5.44
CA GLU A 40 9.41 14.65 5.64
C GLU A 40 8.78 14.96 7.00
N ASP A 41 7.68 14.29 7.33
CA ASP A 41 6.98 14.45 8.62
C ASP A 41 7.89 14.07 9.80
N LEU A 42 8.70 13.01 9.63
CA LEU A 42 9.65 12.57 10.65
C LEU A 42 10.77 13.59 10.87
N ARG A 43 11.22 14.27 9.81
CA ARG A 43 12.37 15.18 9.87
C ARG A 43 12.00 16.60 10.29
N TYR A 44 10.89 17.12 9.77
CA TYR A 44 10.51 18.53 9.94
C TYR A 44 9.21 18.70 10.73
N GLY A 45 8.52 17.61 11.06
CA GLY A 45 7.21 17.65 11.66
C GLY A 45 6.11 17.82 10.61
N ARG A 46 4.87 17.76 11.10
CA ARG A 46 3.66 17.88 10.29
C ARG A 46 3.45 19.34 9.85
N ASP A 47 3.17 19.55 8.57
CA ASP A 47 2.70 20.85 8.09
C ASP A 47 1.33 21.18 8.74
N PRO A 48 1.21 22.29 9.50
CA PRO A 48 -0.05 22.68 10.15
C PRO A 48 -1.19 22.96 9.18
N SER A 49 -0.88 23.22 7.91
CA SER A 49 -1.87 23.53 6.86
C SER A 49 -2.36 22.29 6.11
N GLU A 50 -1.75 21.13 6.30
CA GLU A 50 -2.18 19.90 5.64
C GLU A 50 -3.48 19.38 6.30
N PRO A 51 -4.53 19.02 5.52
CA PRO A 51 -5.71 18.41 6.09
C PRO A 51 -5.38 17.12 6.84
N LEU A 52 -6.18 16.81 7.85
CA LEU A 52 -6.04 15.61 8.68
C LEU A 52 -6.05 14.35 7.81
N ARG A 53 -5.05 13.49 7.99
CA ARG A 53 -4.97 12.23 7.25
C ARG A 53 -5.87 11.21 7.92
N GLN A 54 -6.31 10.26 7.11
CA GLN A 54 -7.10 9.13 7.57
C GLN A 54 -6.34 8.38 8.68
N GLY A 55 -6.86 8.41 9.91
CA GLY A 55 -6.26 7.77 11.09
C GLY A 55 -5.64 8.73 12.13
N GLU A 56 -5.60 10.03 11.87
CA GLU A 56 -5.17 11.03 12.85
C GLU A 56 -6.33 11.47 13.75
N ALA A 57 -6.04 11.89 14.98
CA ALA A 57 -6.96 11.93 16.13
C ALA A 57 -8.25 12.79 16.01
N THR A 58 -8.47 13.45 14.88
CA THR A 58 -9.69 14.21 14.57
C THR A 58 -10.44 13.70 13.33
N ALA A 59 -9.93 12.67 12.65
CA ALA A 59 -10.72 11.85 11.73
C ALA A 59 -11.47 10.79 12.54
N GLU A 60 -12.80 10.71 12.41
CA GLU A 60 -13.61 9.74 13.15
C GLU A 60 -12.99 8.31 13.07
N PRO A 61 -12.58 7.72 14.21
CA PRO A 61 -11.91 6.44 14.20
C PRO A 61 -12.97 5.34 14.23
N LYS A 62 -13.45 4.93 13.06
CA LYS A 62 -14.30 3.72 12.99
C LYS A 62 -13.80 2.81 11.86
N ARG A 63 -12.91 1.87 12.22
CA ARG A 63 -12.70 0.55 11.54
C ARG A 63 -11.57 0.36 10.51
N ALA A 64 -10.47 1.11 10.49
CA ALA A 64 -9.43 0.85 9.46
C ALA A 64 -8.32 -0.17 9.86
N GLY A 65 -8.06 -0.39 11.16
CA GLY A 65 -6.85 -1.09 11.59
C GLY A 65 -6.85 -2.63 11.53
N ASN A 66 -8.02 -3.27 11.54
CA ASN A 66 -8.12 -4.72 11.79
C ASN A 66 -8.64 -5.53 10.59
N PHE A 67 -8.92 -4.89 9.45
CA PHE A 67 -9.53 -5.56 8.30
C PHE A 67 -8.71 -6.75 7.80
N LEU A 68 -7.40 -6.55 7.57
CA LEU A 68 -6.56 -7.60 7.00
C LEU A 68 -6.41 -8.79 7.95
N LYS A 69 -6.36 -8.55 9.26
CA LYS A 69 -6.35 -9.58 10.29
C LYS A 69 -7.65 -10.40 10.26
N TYR A 70 -8.80 -9.73 10.31
CA TYR A 70 -10.10 -10.41 10.23
C TYR A 70 -10.29 -11.16 8.91
N PHE A 71 -9.79 -10.62 7.80
CA PHE A 71 -9.84 -11.27 6.50
C PHE A 71 -9.02 -12.57 6.47
N ILE A 72 -7.80 -12.55 7.00
CA ILE A 72 -6.94 -13.74 7.08
C ILE A 72 -7.54 -14.78 8.05
N ASP A 73 -8.08 -14.33 9.18
CA ASP A 73 -8.72 -15.21 10.16
C ASP A 73 -9.97 -15.89 9.57
N GLU A 74 -10.76 -15.17 8.78
CA GLU A 74 -11.94 -15.73 8.11
C GLU A 74 -11.58 -16.77 7.04
N LEU A 75 -10.55 -16.52 6.23
CA LEU A 75 -10.05 -17.52 5.26
C LEU A 75 -9.60 -18.81 5.95
N ARG A 76 -8.92 -18.70 7.08
CA ARG A 76 -8.49 -19.85 7.88
C ARG A 76 -9.68 -20.60 8.49
N ASN A 77 -10.69 -19.87 8.94
CA ASN A 77 -11.90 -20.42 9.53
C ASN A 77 -12.77 -21.16 8.51
N GLN A 78 -12.91 -20.64 7.29
CA GLN A 78 -13.61 -21.31 6.18
C GLN A 78 -12.89 -22.59 5.74
N ALA A 79 -11.56 -22.58 5.66
CA ALA A 79 -10.79 -23.78 5.36
C ALA A 79 -10.95 -24.89 6.42
N ARG A 80 -11.24 -24.52 7.67
CA ARG A 80 -11.52 -25.44 8.80
C ARG A 80 -12.99 -25.85 8.90
N GLY A 81 -13.85 -25.38 8.00
CA GLY A 81 -15.29 -25.65 8.02
C GLY A 81 -16.04 -25.00 9.18
N ARG A 82 -15.50 -23.94 9.80
CA ARG A 82 -16.12 -23.20 10.90
C ARG A 82 -16.16 -21.69 10.59
N PRO A 83 -17.02 -21.25 9.65
CA PRO A 83 -17.17 -19.83 9.34
C PRO A 83 -17.64 -19.03 10.57
N THR A 84 -17.21 -17.78 10.68
CA THR A 84 -17.59 -16.91 11.80
C THR A 84 -19.02 -16.39 11.60
N GLU A 85 -19.89 -16.51 12.60
CA GLU A 85 -21.25 -15.98 12.50
C GLU A 85 -21.27 -14.44 12.50
N PRO A 86 -22.13 -13.81 11.68
CA PRO A 86 -22.23 -12.37 11.66
C PRO A 86 -22.77 -11.85 13.00
N PRO A 87 -22.33 -10.66 13.46
CA PRO A 87 -22.83 -10.08 14.70
C PRO A 87 -24.35 -9.82 14.60
N PRO A 88 -25.09 -9.91 15.71
CA PRO A 88 -26.53 -9.70 15.71
C PRO A 88 -26.86 -8.30 15.17
N SER A 89 -27.93 -8.20 14.39
CA SER A 89 -28.37 -6.93 13.83
C SER A 89 -28.61 -5.92 14.94
N PRO A 90 -28.16 -4.65 14.79
CA PRO A 90 -28.37 -3.62 15.80
C PRO A 90 -29.87 -3.46 16.07
N PRO A 91 -30.27 -3.14 17.32
CA PRO A 91 -31.68 -3.03 17.68
C PRO A 91 -32.36 -1.99 16.80
N LYS A 92 -33.49 -2.37 16.19
CA LYS A 92 -34.34 -1.44 15.44
C LYS A 92 -34.88 -0.41 16.43
N LYS A 93 -34.62 0.88 16.18
CA LYS A 93 -35.30 1.98 16.87
C LYS A 93 -36.69 2.15 16.29
#